data_AF-A0A493T3P7-F1
#
_entry.id   AF-A0A493T3P7-F1
#
_cell.length_a   1.000
_cell.length_b   1.000
_cell.length_c   1.000
_cell.angle_alpha   90.00
_cell.angle_beta   90.00
_cell.angle_gamma   90.00
#
_symmetry.space_group_name_H-M   'P 1'
#
loop_
_entity.id
_entity.type
_entity.pdbx_description
1 polymer ?
#
loop_
_entity_poly.entity_id
_entity_poly.type
_entity_poly.pdbx_seq_one_letter_code
_entity_poly.pdbx_strand_id
1 'polypeptide(L)'
;ASPTEHVGVQPCRAQGARSPSLAPSEVIPIFAEIDNCTSRAVVPKAAIIQTQTFIARGTKKQKKSVVTSIVGDSIAAGKREVWHGRALKIPPVGPSILQCRIIQVEYSLKV
;
A
#
# COMPACT_ATOMS: atom_id res chain seq x y z
N ALA A 1 16.39 -1.65 18.72
CA ALA A 1 16.24 -2.54 17.56
C ALA A 1 15.00 -2.08 16.78
N SER A 2 15.10 -1.93 15.46
CA SER A 2 13.92 -1.68 14.61
C SER A 2 13.09 -2.96 14.54
N PRO A 3 11.75 -2.89 14.47
CA PRO A 3 10.91 -4.06 14.20
C PRO A 3 11.36 -4.72 12.88
N THR A 4 11.40 -6.06 12.85
CA THR A 4 11.62 -6.81 11.61
C THR A 4 10.24 -7.17 11.06
N GLU A 5 9.91 -6.71 9.86
CA GLU A 5 8.61 -6.95 9.21
C GLU A 5 8.78 -7.91 8.04
N HIS A 6 8.12 -9.07 8.10
CA HIS A 6 8.01 -10.01 6.97
C HIS A 6 6.61 -9.86 6.37
N VAL A 7 6.51 -9.13 5.25
CA VAL A 7 5.23 -8.80 4.62
C VAL A 7 5.04 -9.63 3.35
N GLY A 8 3.97 -10.43 3.32
CA GLY A 8 3.52 -11.17 2.15
C GLY A 8 2.24 -10.56 1.57
N VAL A 9 2.26 -10.20 0.29
CA VAL A 9 1.07 -9.70 -0.41
C VAL A 9 0.57 -10.79 -1.34
N GLN A 10 -0.65 -11.27 -1.14
CA GLN A 10 -1.30 -12.15 -2.11
C GLN A 10 -2.22 -11.29 -3.00
N PRO A 11 -1.87 -11.06 -4.28
CA PRO A 11 -2.75 -10.32 -5.18
C PRO A 11 -4.01 -11.15 -5.45
N CYS A 12 -5.17 -10.53 -5.33
CA CYS A 12 -6.42 -11.11 -5.82
C CYS A 12 -6.33 -11.25 -7.34
N ARG A 13 -6.46 -12.47 -7.85
CA ARG A 13 -6.37 -12.76 -9.29
C ARG A 13 -7.64 -12.23 -9.98
N ALA A 14 -7.57 -11.03 -10.58
CA ALA A 14 -8.65 -10.49 -11.39
C ALA A 14 -8.80 -11.31 -12.69
N GLN A 15 -9.91 -12.04 -12.85
CA GLN A 15 -10.27 -12.68 -14.11
C GLN A 15 -10.86 -11.61 -15.04
N GLY A 16 -10.42 -11.61 -16.30
CA GLY A 16 -10.45 -10.44 -17.18
C GLY A 16 -11.83 -9.88 -17.53
N ALA A 17 -11.88 -8.56 -17.69
CA ALA A 17 -12.89 -7.85 -18.48
C ALA A 17 -12.30 -6.54 -19.00
N ARG A 18 -12.40 -6.33 -20.32
CA ARG A 18 -11.92 -5.14 -21.05
C ARG A 18 -13.09 -4.17 -21.23
N SER A 19 -13.16 -3.11 -20.42
CA SER A 19 -14.10 -1.98 -20.60
C SER A 19 -13.70 -0.78 -19.71
N PRO A 20 -14.05 0.47 -20.08
CA PRO A 20 -13.39 1.69 -19.61
C PRO A 20 -13.69 2.00 -18.13
N SER A 21 -12.62 2.01 -17.33
CA SER A 21 -12.42 2.69 -16.04
C SER A 21 -13.63 2.90 -15.14
N LEU A 22 -13.97 1.87 -14.38
CA LEU A 22 -14.38 1.92 -12.97
C LEU A 22 -14.29 0.47 -12.46
N ALA A 23 -13.09 0.05 -12.07
CA ALA A 23 -12.93 -1.25 -11.43
C ALA A 23 -13.80 -1.28 -10.16
N PRO A 24 -14.61 -2.33 -9.92
CA PRO A 24 -15.31 -2.49 -8.63
C PRO A 24 -14.29 -2.40 -7.49
N SER A 25 -14.70 -1.90 -6.32
CA SER A 25 -13.79 -1.70 -5.18
C SER A 25 -13.00 -2.97 -4.90
N GLU A 26 -11.73 -2.95 -5.29
CA GLU A 26 -10.84 -4.10 -5.17
C GLU A 26 -10.41 -4.23 -3.71
N VAL A 27 -10.26 -5.45 -3.22
CA VAL A 27 -9.76 -5.72 -1.87
C VAL A 27 -8.45 -6.47 -1.98
N ILE A 28 -7.40 -5.95 -1.35
CA ILE A 28 -6.12 -6.67 -1.19
C ILE A 28 -6.08 -7.26 0.22
N PRO A 29 -5.98 -8.59 0.39
CA PRO A 29 -5.74 -9.19 1.68
C PRO A 29 -4.27 -9.01 2.07
N ILE A 30 -4.02 -8.41 3.23
CA ILE A 30 -2.67 -8.23 3.77
C ILE A 30 -2.34 -9.35 4.75
N PHE A 31 -1.24 -10.05 4.49
CA PHE A 31 -0.68 -11.06 5.37
C PHE A 31 0.67 -10.55 5.91
N ALA A 32 0.79 -10.42 7.22
CA ALA A 32 1.98 -9.87 7.85
C ALA A 32 2.19 -10.47 9.24
N GLU A 33 3.45 -10.71 9.59
CA GLU A 33 3.87 -11.01 10.95
C GLU A 33 4.66 -9.82 11.48
N ILE A 34 4.25 -9.31 12.65
CA ILE A 34 4.78 -8.06 13.20
C ILE A 34 5.31 -8.35 14.60
N ASP A 35 6.63 -8.38 14.73
CA ASP A 35 7.33 -8.57 16.00
C ASP A 35 7.77 -7.22 16.60
N ASN A 36 7.09 -6.78 17.67
CA ASN A 36 7.46 -5.57 18.38
C ASN A 36 8.59 -5.82 19.37
N CYS A 37 9.82 -5.84 18.87
CA CYS A 37 11.04 -5.95 19.67
C CYS A 37 11.48 -4.62 20.32
N THR A 38 10.58 -3.63 20.42
CA THR A 38 10.86 -2.33 21.03
C THR A 38 10.37 -2.26 22.48
N SER A 39 10.74 -1.21 23.21
CA SER A 39 10.31 -0.96 24.59
C SER A 39 8.98 -0.21 24.70
N ARG A 40 8.33 0.12 23.58
CA ARG A 40 7.08 0.90 23.54
C ARG A 40 6.02 0.13 22.77
N ALA A 41 4.76 0.47 22.97
CA ALA A 41 3.69 -0.02 22.11
C ALA A 41 3.83 0.56 20.68
N VAL A 42 3.51 -0.24 19.67
CA VAL A 42 3.54 0.16 18.25
C VAL A 42 2.20 -0.10 17.60
N VAL A 43 1.80 0.75 16.65
CA VAL A 43 0.56 0.58 15.89
C VAL A 43 0.95 0.37 14.41
N PRO A 44 0.81 -0.85 13.86
CA PRO A 44 1.17 -1.14 12.49
C PRO A 44 0.16 -0.53 11.51
N LYS A 45 0.60 -0.13 10.32
CA LYS A 45 -0.27 0.54 9.33
C LYS A 45 0.12 0.16 7.92
N ALA A 46 -0.80 -0.44 7.17
CA ALA A 46 -0.63 -0.63 5.73
C ALA A 46 -1.38 0.41 4.92
N ALA A 47 -0.80 0.87 3.82
CA ALA A 47 -1.38 1.88 2.95
C ALA A 47 -0.98 1.69 1.48
N ILE A 48 -1.91 1.95 0.57
CA ILE A 48 -1.57 2.19 -0.84
C ILE A 48 -1.18 3.65 -1.00
N ILE A 49 0.04 3.88 -1.47
CA ILE A 49 0.58 5.21 -1.75
C ILE A 49 0.64 5.41 -3.25
N GLN A 50 -0.08 6.40 -3.74
CA GLN A 50 0.10 6.90 -5.10
C GLN A 50 1.27 7.89 -5.11
N THR A 51 2.19 7.69 -6.04
CA THR A 51 3.30 8.58 -6.33
C THR A 51 3.12 9.14 -7.72
N GLN A 52 2.90 10.46 -7.81
CA GLN A 52 2.84 11.20 -9.06
C GLN A 52 4.16 11.93 -9.27
N THR A 53 4.79 11.68 -10.40
CA THR A 53 6.05 12.32 -10.79
C THR A 53 5.78 13.17 -12.03
N PHE A 54 6.07 14.47 -11.95
CA PHE A 54 5.98 15.42 -13.06
C PHE A 54 7.38 15.79 -13.51
N ILE A 55 7.64 15.69 -14.81
CA ILE A 55 8.93 15.94 -15.45
C ILE A 55 8.71 16.98 -16.54
N ALA A 56 9.32 18.16 -16.38
CA ALA A 56 9.24 19.24 -17.36
C ALA A 56 10.56 20.02 -17.38
N ARG A 57 11.10 20.28 -18.58
CA ARG A 57 12.31 21.10 -18.78
C ARG A 57 13.49 20.67 -17.87
N GLY A 58 13.71 19.37 -17.74
CA GLY A 58 14.77 18.81 -16.86
C GLY A 58 14.48 18.86 -15.36
N THR A 59 13.38 19.48 -14.92
CA THR A 59 12.95 19.50 -13.51
C THR A 59 12.01 18.34 -13.23
N LYS A 60 12.24 17.63 -12.12
CA LYS A 60 11.37 16.58 -11.60
C LYS A 60 10.71 17.04 -10.30
N LYS A 61 9.38 16.94 -10.20
CA LYS A 61 8.60 17.16 -8.98
C LYS A 61 7.81 15.91 -8.66
N GLN A 62 7.73 15.54 -7.39
CA GLN A 62 7.03 14.35 -6.95
C GLN A 62 6.00 14.70 -5.88
N LYS A 63 4.79 14.17 -6.02
CA LYS A 63 3.71 14.24 -5.02
C LYS A 63 3.34 12.83 -4.60
N LYS A 64 3.31 12.58 -3.29
CA LYS A 64 2.84 11.32 -2.71
C LYS A 64 1.51 11.56 -2.01
N SER A 65 0.58 10.64 -2.18
CA SER A 65 -0.74 10.68 -1.52
C SER A 65 -1.14 9.28 -1.07
N VAL A 66 -1.66 9.17 0.16
CA VAL A 66 -2.32 7.96 0.64
C VAL A 66 -3.64 7.82 -0.11
N VAL A 67 -3.82 6.70 -0.79
CA VAL A 67 -5.08 6.34 -1.49
C VAL A 67 -6.06 5.70 -0.51
N THR A 68 -5.56 4.74 0.25
CA THR A 68 -6.31 4.00 1.27
C THR A 68 -5.33 3.46 2.30
N SER A 69 -5.79 3.21 3.51
CA SER A 69 -4.98 2.58 4.55
C SER A 69 -5.82 1.78 5.53
N ILE A 70 -5.21 0.75 6.10
CA ILE A 70 -5.68 0.04 7.29
C ILE A 70 -4.74 0.32 8.45
N VAL A 71 -5.30 0.40 9.64
CA VAL A 71 -4.56 0.54 10.90
C VAL A 71 -4.76 -0.73 11.70
N GLY A 72 -3.66 -1.26 12.23
CA GLY A 72 -3.63 -2.40 13.12
C GLY A 72 -4.04 -2.06 14.54
N ASP A 73 -4.15 -3.09 15.37
CA ASP A 73 -4.28 -2.92 16.81
C ASP A 73 -2.91 -2.57 17.43
N SER A 74 -2.93 -1.95 18.61
CA SER A 74 -1.70 -1.59 19.31
C SER A 74 -1.00 -2.84 19.85
N ILE A 75 0.25 -3.05 19.45
CA ILE A 75 1.07 -4.18 19.87
C ILE A 75 1.97 -3.70 21.01
N ALA A 76 1.75 -4.23 22.22
CA ALA A 76 2.59 -3.90 23.37
C ALA A 76 4.06 -4.30 23.16
N ALA A 77 4.96 -3.71 23.96
CA ALA A 77 6.39 -4.01 23.93
C ALA A 77 6.66 -5.52 24.10
N GLY A 78 7.53 -6.09 23.27
CA GLY A 78 7.91 -7.50 23.29
C GLY A 78 6.80 -8.47 22.85
N LYS A 79 5.72 -7.98 22.21
CA LYS A 79 4.63 -8.81 21.69
C LYS A 79 4.67 -8.92 20.17
N ARG A 80 3.96 -9.92 19.65
CA ARG A 80 3.77 -10.17 18.21
C ARG A 80 2.30 -10.09 17.86
N GLU A 81 2.01 -9.65 16.64
CA GLU A 81 0.71 -9.71 15.99
C GLU A 81 0.83 -10.39 14.61
N VAL A 82 -0.23 -11.05 14.17
CA VAL A 82 -0.31 -11.65 12.83
C VAL A 82 -1.55 -11.14 12.11
N TRP A 83 -1.36 -10.47 10.99
CA TRP A 83 -2.43 -10.18 10.06
C TRP A 83 -2.64 -11.39 9.16
N HIS A 84 -3.81 -12.03 9.27
CA HIS A 84 -4.18 -13.19 8.48
C HIS A 84 -5.25 -12.81 7.45
N GLY A 85 -4.85 -12.05 6.42
CA GLY A 85 -5.73 -11.61 5.35
C GLY A 85 -6.54 -10.35 5.70
N ARG A 86 -5.95 -9.41 6.43
CA ARG A 86 -6.63 -8.15 6.80
C ARG A 86 -6.94 -7.35 5.52
N ALA A 87 -8.22 -7.03 5.31
CA ALA A 87 -8.71 -6.47 4.05
C ALA A 87 -8.39 -4.97 3.88
N LEU A 88 -7.58 -4.64 2.88
CA LEU A 88 -7.35 -3.26 2.43
C LEU A 88 -8.24 -2.96 1.22
N LYS A 89 -9.28 -2.15 1.43
CA LYS A 89 -10.22 -1.73 0.37
C LYS A 89 -9.61 -0.62 -0.47
N ILE A 90 -9.47 -0.85 -1.78
CA ILE A 90 -9.03 0.14 -2.74
C ILE A 90 -10.28 0.88 -3.28
N PRO A 91 -10.34 2.21 -3.17
CA PRO A 91 -11.38 2.98 -3.84
C PRO A 91 -11.18 2.92 -5.36
N PRO A 92 -12.19 3.28 -6.17
CA PRO A 92 -11.97 3.49 -7.60
C PRO A 92 -10.85 4.52 -7.81
N VAL A 93 -9.78 4.12 -8.49
CA VAL A 93 -8.62 4.95 -8.80
C VAL A 93 -8.30 4.94 -10.28
N GLY A 94 -7.61 5.99 -10.74
CA GLY A 94 -7.10 6.04 -12.11
C GLY A 94 -5.99 5.00 -12.35
N PRO A 95 -5.77 4.58 -13.61
CA PRO A 95 -4.72 3.63 -13.93
C PRO A 95 -3.33 4.20 -13.66
N SER A 96 -2.34 3.31 -13.50
CA SER A 96 -0.93 3.71 -13.50
C SER A 96 -0.52 4.28 -14.85
N ILE A 97 0.38 5.27 -14.83
CA ILE A 97 0.99 5.86 -16.02
C ILE A 97 2.49 5.63 -15.92
N LEU A 98 3.00 4.57 -16.53
CA LEU A 98 4.42 4.19 -16.40
C LEU A 98 5.27 4.68 -17.56
N GLN A 99 4.69 4.72 -18.76
CA GLN A 99 5.38 4.98 -20.04
C GLN A 99 5.07 6.38 -20.61
N CYS A 100 5.11 7.41 -19.77
CA CYS A 100 4.97 8.80 -20.22
C CYS A 100 6.14 9.65 -19.71
N ARG A 101 6.67 10.49 -20.61
CA ARG A 101 7.87 11.31 -20.35
C ARG A 101 7.60 12.57 -19.52
N ILE A 102 6.33 12.96 -19.40
CA ILE A 102 5.91 14.21 -18.74
C ILE A 102 5.31 13.92 -17.36
N ILE A 103 4.53 12.85 -17.25
CA ILE A 103 3.88 12.44 -16.01
C ILE A 103 4.03 10.94 -15.81
N GLN A 104 4.37 10.52 -14.61
CA GLN A 104 4.31 9.13 -14.18
C GLN A 104 3.42 9.01 -12.95
N VAL A 105 2.59 7.97 -12.92
CA VAL A 105 1.71 7.66 -11.80
C VAL A 105 1.93 6.21 -11.43
N GLU A 106 2.40 5.98 -10.20
CA GLU A 106 2.73 4.67 -9.65
C GLU A 106 2.00 4.47 -8.33
N TYR A 107 1.65 3.23 -8.01
CA TYR A 107 1.07 2.85 -6.73
C TYR A 107 1.99 1.85 -6.04
N SER A 108 2.25 2.03 -4.75
CA SER A 108 3.00 1.08 -3.93
C SER A 108 2.25 0.77 -2.65
N LEU A 109 2.29 -0.49 -2.23
CA LEU A 109 1.89 -0.88 -0.88
C LEU A 109 3.04 -0.55 0.08
N LYS A 110 2.71 0.15 1.17
CA LYS A 110 3.57 0.31 2.34
C LYS A 110 2.94 -0.38 3.52
N VAL A 111 3.75 -1.00 4.35
CA VAL A 111 3.41 -1.55 5.67
C VAL A 111 4.39 -0.95 6.67
#